data_AF-L8J066-F1
#
_entry.id   AF-L8J066-F1
#
_cell.length_a   1.000
_cell.length_b   1.000
_cell.length_c   1.000
_cell.angle_alpha   90.00
_cell.angle_beta   90.00
_cell.angle_gamma   90.00
#
_symmetry.space_group_name_H-M   'P 1'
#
loop_
_entity.id
_entity.type
_entity.pdbx_description
1 polymer ?
#
loop_
_entity_poly.entity_id
_entity_poly.type
_entity_poly.pdbx_seq_one_letter_code
_entity_poly.pdbx_strand_id
1 'polypeptide(L)'
;KMAAATVVVPVEWIKNWEKSGRGEFLHLCRILSENKSHDSSTYRDFQQALYELSYHVIKGNLKHEQASNVLSDISEFREDMPSILADVFCILDIETNCLEEKSKRDYFTQLVLACLYLVSDTVLKERLDPETLESLGLIKQSQQFNQKSVKIKTKLFYKQQKFNLLREENEGYAKLIAELGQDLSGNITSDLILENIKSLIGCFNLDPNRVLDVILEVFECRPEHDDFFISLLESYMSMCEPQTLCHILGFKFKFYQ
;
A
#
# COMPACT_ATOMS: atom_id res chain seq x y z
N LYS A 1 37.26 -6.59 -10.43
CA LYS A 1 36.10 -6.93 -9.57
C LYS A 1 36.65 -7.32 -8.20
N MET A 2 36.89 -6.34 -7.32
CA MET A 2 37.27 -6.60 -5.94
C MET A 2 36.01 -7.04 -5.20
N ALA A 3 36.07 -8.16 -4.49
CA ALA A 3 35.03 -8.55 -3.56
C ALA A 3 34.88 -7.41 -2.54
N ALA A 4 33.68 -6.84 -2.43
CA ALA A 4 33.37 -5.90 -1.37
C ALA A 4 33.59 -6.64 -0.05
N ALA A 5 34.55 -6.19 0.76
CA ALA A 5 34.77 -6.74 2.07
C ALA A 5 33.52 -6.46 2.91
N THR A 6 32.75 -7.50 3.24
CA THR A 6 31.59 -7.37 4.13
C THR A 6 32.04 -6.79 5.46
N VAL A 7 31.41 -5.69 5.90
CA VAL A 7 31.65 -5.16 7.24
C VAL A 7 31.23 -6.21 8.27
N VAL A 8 32.16 -6.57 9.16
CA VAL A 8 31.92 -7.52 10.26
C VAL A 8 32.32 -6.85 11.55
N VAL A 9 31.43 -6.82 12.53
CA VAL A 9 31.75 -6.35 13.89
C VAL A 9 32.56 -7.44 14.59
N PRO A 10 33.84 -7.19 14.95
CA PRO A 10 34.67 -8.20 15.58
C PRO A 10 34.09 -8.67 16.92
N VAL A 11 34.08 -9.99 17.14
CA VAL A 11 33.62 -10.59 18.40
C VAL A 11 34.40 -10.04 19.62
N GLU A 12 35.67 -9.69 19.43
CA GLU A 12 36.51 -9.10 20.48
C GLU A 12 36.03 -7.71 20.93
N TRP A 13 35.40 -6.93 20.05
CA TRP A 13 34.75 -5.68 20.43
C TRP A 13 33.57 -5.95 21.36
N ILE A 14 32.78 -6.98 21.07
CA ILE A 14 31.63 -7.36 21.89
C ILE A 14 32.08 -7.89 23.26
N LYS A 15 33.13 -8.72 23.32
CA LYS A 15 33.70 -9.21 24.59
C LYS A 15 34.27 -8.09 25.46
N ASN A 16 34.85 -7.06 24.85
CA ASN A 16 35.45 -5.91 25.54
C ASN A 16 34.60 -4.63 25.42
N TRP A 17 33.27 -4.78 25.35
CA TRP A 17 32.35 -3.68 25.02
C TRP A 17 32.56 -2.42 25.88
N GLU A 18 32.61 -2.60 27.20
CA GLU A 18 32.78 -1.50 28.18
C GLU A 18 34.18 -0.88 28.17
N LYS A 19 35.20 -1.61 27.68
CA LYS A 19 36.60 -1.15 27.71
C LYS A 19 36.99 -0.38 26.45
N SER A 20 36.69 -0.95 25.28
CA SER A 20 37.07 -0.39 23.99
C SER A 20 36.00 -0.57 22.91
N GLY A 21 35.27 -1.69 22.94
CA GLY A 21 34.40 -2.11 21.84
C GLY A 21 33.32 -1.09 21.46
N ARG A 22 32.68 -0.46 22.45
CA ARG A 22 31.70 0.62 22.19
C ARG A 22 32.34 1.79 21.42
N GLY A 23 33.53 2.20 21.82
CA GLY A 23 34.26 3.30 21.18
C GLY A 23 34.74 2.95 19.78
N GLU A 24 35.23 1.72 19.60
CA GLU A 24 35.64 1.19 18.29
C GLU A 24 34.45 1.12 17.31
N PHE A 25 33.29 0.64 17.77
CA PHE A 25 32.06 0.61 16.97
C PHE A 25 31.56 2.02 16.61
N LEU A 26 31.53 2.94 17.58
CA LEU A 26 31.11 4.32 17.32
C LEU A 26 32.04 5.02 16.31
N HIS A 27 33.35 4.76 16.41
CA HIS A 27 34.33 5.28 15.46
C HIS A 27 34.12 4.73 14.05
N LEU A 28 33.86 3.42 13.91
CA LEU A 28 33.48 2.79 12.64
C LEU A 28 32.24 3.47 12.04
N CYS A 29 31.18 3.66 12.84
CA CYS A 29 29.95 4.32 12.38
C CYS A 29 30.18 5.77 11.93
N ARG A 30 31.08 6.52 12.59
CA ARG A 30 31.46 7.88 12.15
C ARG A 30 32.17 7.85 10.79
N ILE A 31 33.15 6.98 10.61
CA ILE A 31 33.86 6.82 9.32
C ILE A 31 32.87 6.47 8.19
N LEU A 32 31.94 5.56 8.45
CA LEU A 32 30.93 5.14 7.48
C LEU A 32 29.88 6.23 7.20
N SER A 33 29.72 7.21 8.10
CA SER A 33 28.78 8.35 7.93
C SER A 33 29.43 9.56 7.26
N GLU A 34 30.74 9.77 7.45
CA GLU A 34 31.51 10.89 6.87
C GLU A 34 31.85 10.69 5.39
N ASN A 35 31.95 9.45 4.93
CA ASN A 35 32.20 9.12 3.53
C ASN A 35 30.96 9.42 2.65
N LYS A 36 30.76 10.71 2.36
CA LYS A 36 29.71 11.26 1.48
C LYS A 36 29.92 10.96 -0.01
N SER A 37 30.78 10.02 -0.40
CA SER A 37 30.67 9.53 -1.77
C SER A 37 29.28 8.90 -1.84
N HIS A 38 28.46 9.34 -2.80
CA HIS A 38 27.12 8.80 -3.05
C HIS A 38 27.16 7.34 -3.54
N ASP A 39 28.15 6.56 -3.11
CA ASP A 39 28.28 5.16 -3.42
C ASP A 39 27.35 4.36 -2.51
N SER A 40 26.44 3.63 -3.15
CA SER A 40 25.58 2.63 -2.50
C SER A 40 26.33 1.63 -1.60
N SER A 41 27.67 1.54 -1.67
CA SER A 41 28.48 0.68 -0.81
C SER A 41 28.56 1.19 0.62
N THR A 42 28.85 2.47 0.88
CA THR A 42 29.01 2.98 2.26
C THR A 42 27.70 2.94 3.04
N TYR A 43 26.57 3.17 2.37
CA TYR A 43 25.24 2.99 2.96
C TYR A 43 25.00 1.53 3.37
N ARG A 44 25.32 0.57 2.50
CA ARG A 44 25.20 -0.87 2.79
C ARG A 44 26.13 -1.32 3.90
N ASP A 45 27.36 -0.81 3.91
CA ASP A 45 28.37 -1.09 4.93
C ASP A 45 27.92 -0.58 6.31
N PHE A 46 27.29 0.59 6.36
CA PHE A 46 26.69 1.11 7.59
C PHE A 46 25.50 0.27 8.05
N GLN A 47 24.57 -0.06 7.13
CA GLN A 47 23.45 -0.94 7.44
C GLN A 47 23.92 -2.31 7.96
N GLN A 48 24.98 -2.86 7.37
CA GLN A 48 25.61 -4.11 7.81
C GLN A 48 26.19 -3.97 9.22
N ALA A 49 26.87 -2.87 9.54
CA ALA A 49 27.40 -2.64 10.89
C ALA A 49 26.30 -2.64 11.96
N LEU A 50 25.17 -1.97 11.68
CA LEU A 50 24.01 -1.95 12.57
C LEU A 50 23.35 -3.33 12.70
N TYR A 51 23.25 -4.06 11.60
CA TYR A 51 22.75 -5.44 11.58
C TYR A 51 23.61 -6.34 12.45
N GLU A 52 24.93 -6.34 12.27
CA GLU A 52 25.85 -7.18 13.05
C GLU A 52 25.76 -6.88 14.55
N LEU A 53 25.75 -5.61 14.94
CA LEU A 53 25.57 -5.20 16.35
C LEU A 53 24.26 -5.77 16.92
N SER A 54 23.15 -5.56 16.20
CA SER A 54 21.83 -6.01 16.62
C SER A 54 21.73 -7.53 16.67
N TYR A 55 22.41 -8.22 15.75
CA TYR A 55 22.47 -9.67 15.71
C TYR A 55 23.29 -10.25 16.87
N HIS A 56 24.32 -9.53 17.35
CA HIS A 56 25.01 -9.88 18.60
C HIS A 56 24.09 -9.83 19.83
N VAL A 57 23.09 -8.94 19.84
CA VAL A 57 22.05 -8.94 20.89
C VAL A 57 21.15 -10.16 20.76
N ILE A 58 20.72 -10.49 19.54
CA ILE A 58 19.86 -11.67 19.28
C ILE A 58 20.57 -12.99 19.65
N LYS A 59 21.89 -13.05 19.46
CA LYS A 59 22.73 -14.17 19.92
C LYS A 59 22.94 -14.21 21.44
N GLY A 60 22.55 -13.18 22.18
CA GLY A 60 22.79 -13.05 23.62
C GLY A 60 24.23 -12.66 23.99
N ASN A 61 25.03 -12.20 23.03
CA ASN A 61 26.43 -11.81 23.26
C ASN A 61 26.56 -10.35 23.75
N LEU A 62 25.55 -9.51 23.48
CA LEU A 62 25.48 -8.11 23.88
C LEU A 62 24.12 -7.83 24.52
N LYS A 63 24.07 -7.00 25.58
CA LYS A 63 22.78 -6.62 26.18
C LYS A 63 22.05 -5.62 25.28
N HIS A 64 20.72 -5.71 25.22
CA HIS A 64 19.90 -4.78 24.44
C HIS A 64 20.08 -3.33 24.90
N GLU A 65 20.22 -3.06 26.20
CA GLU A 65 20.49 -1.72 26.75
C GLU A 65 21.82 -1.14 26.23
N GLN A 66 22.86 -1.98 26.13
CA GLN A 66 24.16 -1.57 25.61
C GLN A 66 24.09 -1.20 24.13
N ALA A 67 23.34 -1.98 23.34
CA ALA A 67 23.10 -1.70 21.94
C ALA A 67 22.24 -0.44 21.75
N SER A 68 21.12 -0.29 22.47
CA SER A 68 20.27 0.90 22.36
C SER A 68 21.02 2.18 22.68
N ASN A 69 21.89 2.16 23.69
CA ASN A 69 22.68 3.32 24.08
C ASN A 69 23.64 3.77 22.97
N VAL A 70 24.35 2.84 22.33
CA VAL A 70 25.26 3.22 21.22
C VAL A 70 24.48 3.62 19.96
N LEU A 71 23.33 3.00 19.70
CA LEU A 71 22.44 3.40 18.59
C LEU A 71 21.90 4.82 18.79
N SER A 72 21.65 5.22 20.04
CA SER A 72 21.29 6.59 20.39
C SER A 72 22.42 7.59 20.14
N ASP A 73 23.66 7.26 20.51
CA ASP A 73 24.81 8.12 20.18
C ASP A 73 24.97 8.32 18.66
N ILE A 74 24.65 7.29 17.87
CA ILE A 74 24.79 7.33 16.41
C ILE A 74 23.77 8.28 15.78
N SER A 75 22.56 8.38 16.36
CA SER A 75 21.53 9.28 15.83
C SER A 75 21.89 10.76 15.98
N GLU A 76 22.82 11.11 16.87
CA GLU A 76 23.30 12.49 17.05
C GLU A 76 24.11 13.02 15.86
N PHE A 77 24.76 12.13 15.09
CA PHE A 77 25.60 12.52 13.95
C PHE A 77 25.12 11.98 12.61
N ARG A 78 23.97 11.29 12.57
CA ARG A 78 23.38 10.75 11.35
C ARG A 78 21.85 10.83 11.37
N GLU A 79 21.30 11.76 10.60
CA GLU A 79 19.87 12.10 10.60
C GLU A 79 18.96 10.98 10.08
N ASP A 80 19.39 10.21 9.07
CA ASP A 80 18.62 9.10 8.48
C ASP A 80 18.70 7.79 9.30
N MET A 81 19.43 7.80 10.41
CA MET A 81 19.67 6.63 11.27
C MET A 81 18.38 5.90 11.70
N PRO A 82 17.29 6.56 12.15
CA PRO A 82 16.06 5.86 12.52
C PRO A 82 15.44 5.04 11.39
N SER A 83 15.52 5.54 10.15
CA SER A 83 14.99 4.82 8.98
C SER A 83 15.83 3.59 8.66
N ILE A 84 17.16 3.72 8.69
CA ILE A 84 18.07 2.60 8.44
C ILE A 84 17.92 1.53 9.52
N LEU A 85 17.80 1.95 10.77
CA LEU A 85 17.61 1.03 11.90
C LEU A 85 16.28 0.27 11.77
N ALA A 86 15.21 0.93 11.33
CA ALA A 86 13.94 0.26 11.07
C ALA A 86 14.04 -0.80 9.96
N ASP A 87 14.82 -0.54 8.90
CA ASP A 87 15.07 -1.52 7.85
C ASP A 87 15.89 -2.71 8.36
N VAL A 88 16.87 -2.47 9.24
CA VAL A 88 17.61 -3.54 9.93
C VAL A 88 16.68 -4.37 10.83
N PHE A 89 15.81 -3.71 11.60
CA PHE A 89 14.82 -4.41 12.43
C PHE A 89 13.84 -5.22 11.59
N CYS A 90 13.44 -4.75 10.41
CA CYS A 90 12.60 -5.51 9.48
C CYS A 90 13.26 -6.84 9.07
N ILE A 91 14.54 -6.81 8.71
CA ILE A 91 15.28 -8.02 8.34
C ILE A 91 15.37 -8.98 9.54
N LEU A 92 15.73 -8.46 10.71
CA LEU A 92 15.85 -9.27 11.94
C LEU A 92 14.51 -9.81 12.43
N ASP A 93 13.41 -9.09 12.20
CA ASP A 93 12.05 -9.55 12.47
C ASP A 93 11.75 -10.81 11.66
N ILE A 94 11.99 -10.75 10.35
CA ILE A 94 11.81 -11.89 9.44
C ILE A 94 12.71 -13.06 9.84
N GLU A 95 14.00 -12.81 10.06
CA GLU A 95 14.96 -13.86 10.42
C GLU A 95 14.60 -14.55 11.75
N THR A 96 14.25 -13.78 12.77
CA THR A 96 13.90 -14.35 14.08
C THR A 96 12.58 -15.09 14.07
N ASN A 97 11.61 -14.68 13.25
CA ASN A 97 10.39 -15.47 13.01
C ASN A 97 10.71 -16.79 12.31
N CYS A 98 11.58 -16.78 11.29
CA CYS A 98 11.97 -17.99 10.55
C CYS A 98 12.80 -18.98 11.36
N LEU A 99 13.54 -18.53 12.39
CA LEU A 99 14.35 -19.40 13.24
C LEU A 99 13.52 -20.25 14.21
N GLU A 100 12.27 -19.85 14.50
CA GLU A 100 11.37 -20.52 15.46
C GLU A 100 11.97 -20.71 16.89
N GLU A 101 13.00 -19.93 17.22
CA GLU A 101 13.67 -19.96 18.52
C GLU A 101 13.14 -18.84 19.44
N LYS A 102 12.34 -19.22 20.44
CA LYS A 102 11.71 -18.26 21.37
C LYS A 102 12.70 -17.30 22.05
N SER A 103 13.87 -17.79 22.48
CA SER A 103 14.87 -16.95 23.14
C SER A 103 15.39 -15.82 22.25
N LYS A 104 15.69 -16.13 20.98
CA LYS A 104 16.13 -15.15 19.98
C LYS A 104 15.04 -14.13 19.69
N ARG A 105 13.79 -14.59 19.63
CA ARG A 105 12.61 -13.73 19.46
C ARG A 105 12.42 -12.76 20.63
N ASP A 106 12.59 -13.24 21.85
CA ASP A 106 12.52 -12.43 23.07
C ASP A 106 13.65 -11.38 23.08
N TYR A 107 14.88 -11.74 22.72
CA TYR A 107 16.00 -10.79 22.61
C TYR A 107 15.76 -9.71 21.55
N PHE A 108 15.23 -10.07 20.39
CA PHE A 108 14.86 -9.10 19.36
C PHE A 108 13.77 -8.14 19.86
N THR A 109 12.71 -8.67 20.48
CA THR A 109 11.61 -7.84 21.01
C THR A 109 12.12 -6.87 22.08
N GLN A 110 13.01 -7.32 22.98
CA GLN A 110 13.65 -6.45 23.97
C GLN A 110 14.52 -5.36 23.35
N LEU A 111 15.26 -5.67 22.28
CA LEU A 111 16.05 -4.68 21.55
C LEU A 111 15.17 -3.61 20.92
N VAL A 112 14.09 -3.98 20.25
CA VAL A 112 13.17 -3.02 19.62
C VAL A 112 12.46 -2.19 20.69
N LEU A 113 12.02 -2.79 21.80
CA LEU A 113 11.46 -2.06 22.96
C LEU A 113 12.42 -1.01 23.50
N ALA A 114 13.70 -1.36 23.65
CA ALA A 114 14.75 -0.45 24.09
C ALA A 114 15.06 0.66 23.07
N CYS A 115 14.58 0.55 21.82
CA CYS A 115 14.80 1.53 20.76
C CYS A 115 13.53 2.30 20.34
N LEU A 116 12.39 2.16 21.04
CA LEU A 116 11.14 2.86 20.70
C LEU A 116 11.26 4.39 20.76
N TYR A 117 12.19 4.92 21.55
CA TYR A 117 12.46 6.36 21.59
C TYR A 117 13.32 6.84 20.40
N LEU A 118 13.97 5.93 19.68
CA LEU A 118 14.82 6.22 18.52
C LEU A 118 14.04 6.13 17.21
N VAL A 119 13.13 5.15 17.09
CA VAL A 119 12.37 4.89 15.87
C VAL A 119 10.88 5.10 16.15
N SER A 120 10.25 5.98 15.37
CA SER A 120 8.83 6.29 15.56
C SER A 120 7.91 5.08 15.34
N ASP A 121 6.82 5.02 16.10
CA ASP A 121 5.72 4.06 15.94
C ASP A 121 5.25 3.90 14.49
N THR A 122 5.16 5.00 13.74
CA THR A 122 4.67 5.00 12.36
C THR A 122 5.58 4.16 11.47
N VAL A 123 6.89 4.40 11.55
CA VAL A 123 7.89 3.67 10.75
C VAL A 123 7.92 2.20 11.15
N LEU A 124 7.85 1.88 12.45
CA LEU A 124 7.82 0.49 12.91
C LEU A 124 6.55 -0.25 12.40
N LYS A 125 5.39 0.41 12.42
CA LYS A 125 4.13 -0.15 11.89
C LYS A 125 4.16 -0.41 10.39
N GLU A 126 4.99 0.32 9.64
CA GLU A 126 5.18 0.11 8.20
C GLU A 126 6.14 -1.05 7.89
N ARG A 127 7.07 -1.37 8.81
CA ARG A 127 8.20 -2.27 8.56
C ARG A 127 8.11 -3.63 9.25
N LEU A 128 7.51 -3.70 10.44
CA LEU A 128 7.47 -4.92 11.25
C LEU A 128 6.20 -5.74 11.01
N ASP A 129 6.31 -7.05 11.30
CA ASP A 129 5.18 -7.97 11.21
C ASP A 129 4.09 -7.66 12.27
N PRO A 130 2.79 -7.81 11.96
CA PRO A 130 1.71 -7.56 12.90
C PRO A 130 1.84 -8.30 14.24
N GLU A 131 2.36 -9.53 14.27
CA GLU A 131 2.53 -10.28 15.53
C GLU A 131 3.63 -9.65 16.40
N THR A 132 4.70 -9.14 15.77
CA THR A 132 5.74 -8.35 16.41
C THR A 132 5.16 -7.08 17.02
N LEU A 133 4.38 -6.34 16.23
CA LEU A 133 3.77 -5.08 16.67
C LEU A 133 2.84 -5.27 17.86
N GLU A 134 2.12 -6.39 17.92
CA GLU A 134 1.28 -6.76 19.07
C GLU A 134 2.14 -7.08 20.30
N SER A 135 3.22 -7.86 20.12
CA SER A 135 4.17 -8.20 21.19
C SER A 135 4.88 -6.97 21.77
N LEU A 136 5.12 -5.95 20.95
CA LEU A 136 5.68 -4.65 21.34
C LEU A 136 4.65 -3.70 21.97
N GLY A 137 3.35 -4.04 21.94
CA GLY A 137 2.28 -3.17 22.42
C GLY A 137 1.96 -1.98 21.50
N LEU A 138 2.49 -1.96 20.28
CA LEU A 138 2.26 -0.89 19.28
C LEU A 138 0.89 -1.00 18.61
N ILE A 139 0.31 -2.21 18.61
CA ILE A 139 -1.06 -2.48 18.19
C ILE A 139 -1.74 -3.41 19.22
N LYS A 140 -3.08 -3.40 19.23
CA LYS A 140 -3.86 -4.20 20.20
C LYS A 140 -4.08 -5.66 19.79
N GLN A 141 -4.22 -5.92 18.49
CA GLN A 141 -4.53 -7.26 17.98
C GLN A 141 -4.06 -7.38 16.52
N SER A 142 -3.08 -8.24 16.28
CA SER A 142 -2.46 -8.51 14.97
C SER A 142 -3.48 -8.91 13.91
N GLN A 143 -4.38 -9.85 14.23
CA GLN A 143 -5.39 -10.33 13.29
C GLN A 143 -6.33 -9.23 12.80
N GLN A 144 -6.81 -8.36 13.69
CA GLN A 144 -7.68 -7.24 13.31
C GLN A 144 -6.92 -6.20 12.48
N PHE A 145 -5.67 -5.94 12.83
CA PHE A 145 -4.81 -5.04 12.09
C PHE A 145 -4.60 -5.54 10.66
N ASN A 146 -4.25 -6.82 10.48
CA ASN A 146 -4.05 -7.41 9.16
C ASN A 146 -5.35 -7.42 8.34
N GLN A 147 -6.50 -7.77 8.94
CA GLN A 147 -7.80 -7.69 8.26
C GLN A 147 -8.11 -6.27 7.77
N LYS A 148 -7.80 -5.24 8.57
CA LYS A 148 -7.97 -3.83 8.16
C LYS A 148 -7.01 -3.48 7.02
N SER A 149 -5.74 -3.86 7.12
CA SER A 149 -4.73 -3.63 6.08
C SER A 149 -5.12 -4.27 4.75
N VAL A 150 -5.60 -5.51 4.75
CA VAL A 150 -6.13 -6.18 3.55
C VAL A 150 -7.33 -5.43 3.00
N LYS A 151 -8.34 -5.08 3.82
CA LYS A 151 -9.52 -4.33 3.35
C LYS A 151 -9.16 -2.99 2.72
N ILE A 152 -8.21 -2.25 3.32
CA ILE A 152 -7.74 -0.96 2.79
C ILE A 152 -7.03 -1.17 1.45
N LYS A 153 -6.08 -2.11 1.36
CA LYS A 153 -5.38 -2.43 0.10
C LYS A 153 -6.37 -2.86 -0.97
N THR A 154 -7.32 -3.74 -0.65
CA THR A 154 -8.33 -4.20 -1.60
C THR A 154 -9.16 -3.03 -2.11
N LYS A 155 -9.62 -2.15 -1.22
CA LYS A 155 -10.38 -0.95 -1.61
C LYS A 155 -9.55 0.01 -2.46
N LEU A 156 -8.27 0.20 -2.12
CA LEU A 156 -7.39 1.13 -2.82
C LEU A 156 -7.04 0.65 -4.23
N PHE A 157 -6.77 -0.65 -4.41
CA PHE A 157 -6.25 -1.18 -5.68
C PHE A 157 -7.30 -1.81 -6.59
N TYR A 158 -8.41 -2.32 -6.04
CA TYR A 158 -9.38 -3.10 -6.83
C TYR A 158 -10.77 -2.47 -6.90
N LYS A 159 -11.10 -1.48 -6.05
CA LYS A 159 -12.37 -0.80 -6.18
C LYS A 159 -12.29 0.19 -7.33
N GLN A 160 -12.94 -0.14 -8.44
CA GLN A 160 -13.14 0.82 -9.52
C GLN A 160 -14.02 1.96 -9.03
N GLN A 161 -13.60 3.19 -9.32
CA GLN A 161 -14.43 4.36 -9.11
C GLN A 161 -15.42 4.42 -10.28
N LYS A 162 -16.60 3.81 -10.09
CA LYS A 162 -17.75 3.92 -10.99
C LYS A 162 -18.90 4.50 -10.20
N PHE A 163 -19.51 5.56 -10.70
CA PHE A 163 -20.66 6.19 -10.07
C PHE A 163 -21.92 5.57 -10.64
N ASN A 164 -22.67 4.87 -9.80
CA ASN A 164 -23.86 4.12 -10.18
C ASN A 164 -25.14 4.86 -9.80
N LEU A 165 -25.06 5.82 -8.88
CA LEU A 165 -26.21 6.56 -8.38
C LEU A 165 -26.19 7.99 -8.93
N LEU A 166 -27.37 8.50 -9.29
CA LEU A 166 -27.50 9.86 -9.83
C LEU A 166 -26.84 10.92 -8.94
N ARG A 167 -27.03 10.80 -7.61
CA ARG A 167 -26.46 11.71 -6.61
C ARG A 167 -24.93 11.68 -6.48
N GLU A 168 -24.30 10.60 -6.94
CA GLU A 168 -22.84 10.46 -6.89
C GLU A 168 -22.18 11.31 -7.98
N GLU A 169 -22.83 11.45 -9.15
CA GLU A 169 -22.29 12.20 -10.29
C GLU A 169 -23.42 12.90 -11.08
N ASN A 170 -23.91 14.01 -10.52
CA ASN A 170 -25.09 14.71 -11.05
C ASN A 170 -24.85 15.27 -12.46
N GLU A 171 -23.65 15.80 -12.74
CA GLU A 171 -23.34 16.42 -14.04
C GLU A 171 -23.31 15.39 -15.16
N GLY A 172 -22.60 14.28 -14.95
CA GLY A 172 -22.49 13.21 -15.93
C GLY A 172 -23.86 12.62 -16.31
N TYR A 173 -24.71 12.32 -15.31
CA TYR A 173 -26.06 11.82 -15.58
C TYR A 173 -26.99 12.88 -16.19
N ALA A 174 -26.88 14.15 -15.79
CA ALA A 174 -27.67 15.22 -16.41
C ALA A 174 -27.32 15.40 -17.90
N LYS A 175 -26.02 15.38 -18.24
CA LYS A 175 -25.56 15.42 -19.64
C LYS A 175 -26.01 14.20 -20.43
N LEU A 176 -25.95 13.00 -19.84
CA LEU A 176 -26.46 11.79 -20.47
C LEU A 176 -27.95 11.90 -20.83
N ILE A 177 -28.77 12.33 -19.87
CA ILE A 177 -30.21 12.49 -20.08
C ILE A 177 -30.49 13.58 -21.12
N ALA A 178 -29.75 14.69 -21.09
CA ALA A 178 -29.88 15.75 -22.09
C ALA A 178 -29.49 15.28 -23.51
N GLU A 179 -28.41 14.49 -23.62
CA GLU A 179 -27.94 13.92 -24.89
C GLU A 179 -28.95 12.93 -25.49
N LEU A 180 -29.54 12.07 -24.66
CA LEU A 180 -30.59 11.13 -25.07
C LEU A 180 -31.94 11.82 -25.33
N GLY A 181 -32.16 12.98 -24.68
CA GLY A 181 -33.41 13.74 -24.74
C GLY A 181 -33.47 14.78 -25.85
N GLN A 182 -32.40 14.97 -26.63
CA GLN A 182 -32.37 15.95 -27.72
C GLN A 182 -33.34 15.61 -28.86
N ASP A 183 -33.53 16.54 -29.79
CA ASP A 183 -34.24 16.25 -31.03
C ASP A 183 -33.37 15.32 -31.90
N LEU A 184 -33.92 14.16 -32.27
CA LEU A 184 -33.21 13.13 -33.04
C LEU A 184 -33.39 13.31 -34.55
N SER A 185 -33.89 14.47 -34.98
CA SER A 185 -34.08 14.81 -36.39
C SER A 185 -32.76 15.20 -37.08
N GLY A 186 -32.72 15.06 -38.41
CA GLY A 186 -31.59 15.51 -39.23
C GLY A 186 -30.41 14.54 -39.26
N ASN A 187 -29.19 15.03 -38.95
CA ASN A 187 -27.92 14.29 -39.11
C ASN A 187 -27.48 13.51 -37.86
N ILE A 188 -28.33 13.38 -36.85
CA ILE A 188 -28.00 12.69 -35.60
C ILE A 188 -28.16 11.18 -35.82
N THR A 189 -27.09 10.42 -35.58
CA THR A 189 -27.07 8.96 -35.74
C THR A 189 -26.84 8.26 -34.41
N SER A 190 -27.28 7.00 -34.30
CA SER A 190 -27.05 6.16 -33.12
C SER A 190 -25.56 6.03 -32.81
N ASP A 191 -24.70 5.93 -33.82
CA ASP A 191 -23.24 5.86 -33.67
C ASP A 191 -22.65 7.13 -33.04
N LEU A 192 -23.11 8.32 -33.46
CA LEU A 192 -22.65 9.58 -32.88
C LEU A 192 -23.04 9.68 -31.40
N ILE A 193 -24.28 9.33 -31.07
CA ILE A 193 -24.75 9.32 -29.67
C ILE A 193 -23.99 8.29 -28.84
N LEU A 194 -23.68 7.12 -29.41
CA LEU A 194 -22.89 6.11 -28.72
C LEU A 194 -21.48 6.61 -28.37
N GLU A 195 -20.81 7.33 -29.27
CA GLU A 195 -19.51 7.95 -29.00
C GLU A 195 -19.60 9.02 -27.90
N ASN A 196 -20.67 9.84 -27.91
CA ASN A 196 -20.93 10.81 -26.84
C ASN A 196 -21.16 10.11 -25.49
N ILE A 197 -21.92 9.01 -25.47
CA ILE A 197 -22.15 8.20 -24.26
C ILE A 197 -20.84 7.61 -23.74
N LYS A 198 -19.98 7.05 -24.61
CA LYS A 198 -18.65 6.55 -24.22
C LYS A 198 -17.80 7.66 -23.61
N SER A 199 -17.83 8.85 -24.21
CA SER A 199 -17.13 10.03 -23.68
C SER A 199 -17.65 10.40 -22.29
N LEU A 200 -18.98 10.43 -22.08
CA LEU A 200 -19.58 10.71 -20.77
C LEU A 200 -19.20 9.65 -19.72
N ILE A 201 -19.24 8.36 -20.08
CA ILE A 201 -18.80 7.26 -19.21
C ILE A 201 -17.32 7.47 -18.83
N GLY A 202 -16.45 7.80 -19.78
CA GLY A 202 -15.03 7.99 -19.55
C GLY A 202 -14.70 9.25 -18.73
N CYS A 203 -15.35 10.39 -19.03
CA CYS A 203 -15.10 11.65 -18.35
C CYS A 203 -15.64 11.69 -16.92
N PHE A 204 -16.82 11.10 -16.71
CA PHE A 204 -17.53 11.17 -15.44
C PHE A 204 -17.50 9.84 -14.69
N ASN A 205 -16.80 8.81 -15.17
CA ASN A 205 -16.77 7.48 -14.55
C ASN A 205 -18.17 6.91 -14.28
N LEU A 206 -19.12 7.10 -15.18
CA LEU A 206 -20.49 6.59 -15.02
C LEU A 206 -20.50 5.06 -15.05
N ASP A 207 -21.33 4.43 -14.23
CA ASP A 207 -21.53 2.98 -14.28
C ASP A 207 -22.27 2.59 -15.58
N PRO A 208 -21.69 1.74 -16.45
CA PRO A 208 -22.31 1.34 -17.70
C PRO A 208 -23.68 0.66 -17.53
N ASN A 209 -23.87 -0.12 -16.47
CA ASN A 209 -25.16 -0.78 -16.24
C ASN A 209 -26.25 0.25 -15.91
N ARG A 210 -25.92 1.29 -15.14
CA ARG A 210 -26.85 2.39 -14.88
C ARG A 210 -27.07 3.26 -16.12
N VAL A 211 -26.06 3.46 -16.97
CA VAL A 211 -26.23 4.15 -18.25
C VAL A 211 -27.22 3.40 -19.14
N LEU A 212 -27.07 2.08 -19.27
CA LEU A 212 -28.02 1.22 -19.99
C LEU A 212 -29.45 1.34 -19.43
N ASP A 213 -29.59 1.34 -18.11
CA ASP A 213 -30.87 1.52 -17.43
C ASP A 213 -31.53 2.87 -17.80
N VAL A 214 -30.75 3.96 -17.86
CA VAL A 214 -31.23 5.28 -18.31
C VAL A 214 -31.62 5.28 -19.79
N ILE A 215 -30.85 4.62 -20.67
CA ILE A 215 -31.19 4.49 -22.10
C ILE A 215 -32.55 3.80 -22.25
N LEU A 216 -32.79 2.71 -21.51
CA LEU A 216 -34.06 1.99 -21.54
C LEU A 216 -35.23 2.85 -21.05
N GLU A 217 -35.04 3.64 -19.98
CA GLU A 217 -36.07 4.56 -19.47
C GLU A 217 -36.39 5.67 -20.47
N VAL A 218 -35.39 6.23 -21.17
CA VAL A 218 -35.64 7.22 -22.22
C VAL A 218 -36.36 6.59 -23.40
N PHE A 219 -35.99 5.38 -23.81
CA PHE A 219 -36.66 4.67 -24.89
C PHE A 219 -38.14 4.36 -24.54
N GLU A 220 -38.41 3.93 -23.31
CA GLU A 220 -39.78 3.74 -22.80
C GLU A 220 -40.62 5.03 -22.92
N CYS A 221 -40.00 6.19 -22.74
CA CYS A 221 -40.64 7.50 -22.85
C CYS A 221 -40.73 8.04 -24.30
N ARG A 222 -40.03 7.44 -25.27
CA ARG A 222 -39.91 7.92 -26.66
C ARG A 222 -40.10 6.79 -27.68
N PRO A 223 -41.28 6.13 -27.69
CA PRO A 223 -41.54 4.99 -28.58
C PRO A 223 -41.54 5.35 -30.07
N GLU A 224 -41.62 6.63 -30.42
CA GLU A 224 -41.63 7.13 -31.80
C GLU A 224 -40.29 6.99 -32.54
N HIS A 225 -39.20 6.70 -31.82
CA HIS A 225 -37.84 6.57 -32.36
C HIS A 225 -37.28 5.14 -32.19
N ASP A 226 -38.12 4.12 -32.41
CA ASP A 226 -37.80 2.70 -32.22
C ASP A 226 -36.55 2.23 -32.97
N ASP A 227 -36.48 2.43 -34.29
CA ASP A 227 -35.33 2.01 -35.10
C ASP A 227 -34.01 2.64 -34.60
N PHE A 228 -34.06 3.89 -34.16
CA PHE A 228 -32.90 4.60 -33.63
C PHE A 228 -32.41 3.99 -32.31
N PHE A 229 -33.31 3.78 -31.35
CA PHE A 229 -32.96 3.22 -30.04
C PHE A 229 -32.59 1.74 -30.12
N ILE A 230 -33.22 0.97 -31.02
CA ILE A 230 -32.83 -0.43 -31.29
C ILE A 230 -31.38 -0.47 -31.81
N SER A 231 -31.04 0.34 -32.81
CA SER A 231 -29.67 0.42 -33.34
C SER A 231 -28.66 0.84 -32.26
N LEU A 232 -28.99 1.83 -31.42
CA LEU A 232 -28.14 2.26 -30.32
C LEU A 232 -27.94 1.14 -29.28
N LEU A 233 -29.01 0.44 -28.89
CA LEU A 233 -28.97 -0.65 -27.93
C LEU A 233 -28.18 -1.84 -28.45
N GLU A 234 -28.33 -2.23 -29.72
CA GLU A 234 -27.54 -3.28 -30.35
C GLU A 234 -26.04 -2.98 -30.29
N SER A 235 -25.66 -1.76 -30.71
CA SER A 235 -24.26 -1.32 -30.67
C SER A 235 -23.72 -1.21 -29.24
N TYR A 236 -24.50 -0.72 -28.28
CA TYR A 236 -24.11 -0.66 -26.87
C TYR A 236 -23.94 -2.05 -26.26
N MET A 237 -24.90 -2.94 -26.49
CA MET A 237 -24.91 -4.31 -25.96
C MET A 237 -23.82 -5.19 -26.56
N SER A 238 -23.31 -4.87 -27.76
CA SER A 238 -22.15 -5.56 -28.35
C SER A 238 -20.89 -5.50 -27.46
N MET A 239 -20.80 -4.51 -26.57
CA MET A 239 -19.69 -4.31 -25.63
C MET A 239 -20.00 -4.81 -24.21
N CYS A 240 -21.20 -5.33 -23.97
CA CYS A 240 -21.71 -5.70 -22.65
C CYS A 240 -22.02 -7.20 -22.56
N GLU A 241 -22.13 -7.71 -21.33
CA GLU A 241 -22.59 -9.09 -21.13
C GLU A 241 -24.11 -9.18 -21.42
N PRO A 242 -24.58 -10.14 -22.25
CA PRO A 242 -25.99 -10.24 -22.63
C PRO A 242 -26.96 -10.38 -21.45
N GLN A 243 -26.52 -11.00 -20.35
CA GLN A 243 -27.34 -11.20 -19.15
C GLN A 243 -27.68 -9.88 -18.44
N THR A 244 -26.90 -8.81 -18.66
CA THR A 244 -27.09 -7.50 -18.02
C THR A 244 -28.47 -6.93 -18.32
N LEU A 245 -28.89 -6.96 -19.58
CA LEU A 245 -30.21 -6.47 -20.01
C LEU A 245 -31.34 -7.26 -19.33
N CYS A 246 -31.22 -8.59 -19.28
CA CYS A 246 -32.19 -9.44 -18.59
C CYS A 246 -32.30 -9.12 -17.10
N HIS A 247 -31.18 -8.88 -16.43
CA HIS A 247 -31.16 -8.51 -15.01
C HIS A 247 -31.79 -7.14 -14.75
N ILE A 248 -31.51 -6.14 -15.59
CA ILE A 248 -32.10 -4.80 -15.47
C ILE A 248 -33.62 -4.87 -15.67
N LEU A 249 -34.08 -5.53 -16.75
CA LEU A 249 -35.51 -5.67 -17.02
C LEU A 249 -36.21 -6.49 -15.92
N GLY A 250 -35.60 -7.59 -15.47
CA GLY A 250 -36.11 -8.38 -14.35
C GLY A 250 -36.22 -7.59 -13.06
N PHE A 251 -35.28 -6.67 -12.81
CA PHE A 251 -35.35 -5.74 -11.68
C PHE A 251 -36.50 -4.72 -11.84
N LYS A 252 -36.63 -4.09 -13.02
CA LYS A 252 -37.75 -3.16 -13.30
C LYS A 252 -39.11 -3.84 -13.13
N PHE A 253 -39.31 -5.05 -13.68
CA PHE A 253 -40.58 -5.76 -13.56
C PHE A 253 -40.92 -6.16 -12.11
N LYS A 254 -39.91 -6.49 -11.29
CA LYS A 254 -40.14 -6.74 -9.85
C LYS A 254 -40.53 -5.47 -9.10
N PHE A 255 -40.09 -4.30 -9.54
CA PHE A 255 -40.41 -3.03 -8.89
C PHE A 255 -41.87 -2.61 -9.08
N TYR A 256 -42.50 -3.01 -10.18
CA TYR A 256 -43.90 -2.72 -10.50
C TYR A 256 -44.90 -3.79 -10.00
N GLN A 257 -44.46 -4.75 -9.17
CA GLN A 257 -45.32 -5.70 -8.45
C GLN A 257 -45.65 -5.19 -7.06
#